data_AF-A0A822HB39-F1
#
_entry.id   AF-A0A822HB39-F1
#
_cell.length_a   1.000
_cell.length_b   1.000
_cell.length_c   1.000
_cell.angle_alpha   90.00
_cell.angle_beta   90.00
_cell.angle_gamma   90.00
#
_symmetry.space_group_name_H-M   'P 1'
#
loop_
_entity.id
_entity.type
_entity.pdbx_description
1 polymer ?
#
loop_
_entity_poly.entity_id
_entity_poly.type
_entity_poly.pdbx_seq_one_letter_code
_entity_poly.pdbx_strand_id
1 'polypeptide(L)'
;VPPRVLRPQIRSQCLDIEERISHITDSKRTRIDLYNATNGIHATRETRMEVVSWIAICKFDCKIEGGFVRDWVVGKYTEHPTNPSINC
;
A
#
# COMPACT_ATOMS: atom_id res chain seq x y z
N VAL A 1 -7.43 -14.33 -27.53
CA VAL A 1 -7.70 -12.87 -27.59
C VAL A 1 -6.35 -12.16 -27.60
N PRO A 2 -6.01 -11.37 -28.64
CA PRO A 2 -4.75 -10.65 -28.65
C PRO A 2 -4.74 -9.63 -27.50
N PRO A 3 -3.59 -9.44 -26.81
CA PRO A 3 -3.54 -8.52 -25.68
C PRO A 3 -3.87 -7.11 -26.20
N ARG A 4 -4.93 -6.51 -25.63
CA ARG A 4 -5.27 -5.11 -25.92
C ARG A 4 -4.10 -4.26 -25.48
N VAL A 5 -3.46 -3.55 -26.40
CA VAL A 5 -2.42 -2.57 -26.09
C VAL A 5 -3.02 -1.57 -25.12
N LEU A 6 -2.57 -1.61 -23.86
CA LEU A 6 -3.07 -0.72 -22.83
C LEU A 6 -2.68 0.72 -23.18
N ARG A 7 -3.62 1.65 -23.05
CA ARG A 7 -3.33 3.08 -23.19
C ARG A 7 -2.21 3.46 -22.21
N PRO A 8 -1.29 4.38 -22.57
CA PRO A 8 -0.14 4.72 -21.72
C PRO A 8 -0.49 5.06 -20.26
N GLN A 9 -1.60 5.76 -20.05
CA GLN A 9 -2.12 6.10 -18.71
C GLN A 9 -2.51 4.86 -17.88
N ILE A 10 -3.17 3.89 -18.51
CA ILE A 10 -3.56 2.62 -17.86
C ILE A 10 -2.31 1.81 -17.54
N ARG A 11 -1.33 1.79 -18.45
CA ARG A 11 -0.05 1.11 -18.24
C ARG A 11 0.70 1.68 -17.03
N SER A 12 0.76 3.01 -16.90
CA SER A 12 1.40 3.66 -15.74
C SER A 12 0.70 3.29 -14.42
N GLN A 13 -0.64 3.30 -14.40
CA GLN A 13 -1.39 2.92 -13.21
C GLN A 13 -1.17 1.45 -12.82
N CYS A 14 -1.10 0.54 -13.80
CA CYS A 14 -0.77 -0.85 -13.54
C CYS A 14 0.61 -1.02 -12.90
N LEU A 15 1.64 -0.33 -13.41
CA LEU A 15 2.99 -0.37 -12.84
C LEU A 15 3.01 0.14 -11.40
N ASP A 16 2.30 1.23 -11.11
CA ASP A 16 2.22 1.78 -9.75
C ASP A 16 1.51 0.82 -8.77
N ILE A 17 0.55 0.03 -9.24
CA ILE A 17 -0.16 -0.97 -8.42
C ILE A 17 0.74 -2.18 -8.18
N GLU A 18 1.40 -2.67 -9.23
CA GLU A 18 2.36 -3.78 -9.14
C GLU A 18 3.51 -3.46 -8.18
N GLU A 19 4.02 -2.23 -8.21
CA GLU A 19 5.04 -1.76 -7.27
C GLU A 19 4.55 -1.83 -5.82
N ARG A 20 3.36 -1.30 -5.52
CA ARG A 20 2.78 -1.39 -4.17
C ARG A 20 2.53 -2.83 -3.72
N ILE A 21 2.05 -3.69 -4.61
CA ILE A 21 1.89 -5.12 -4.32
C ILE A 21 3.26 -5.71 -3.97
N SER A 22 4.29 -5.42 -4.76
CA SER A 22 5.64 -5.92 -4.50
C SER A 22 6.16 -5.52 -3.12
N HIS A 23 5.91 -4.28 -2.69
CA HIS A 23 6.31 -3.78 -1.37
C HIS A 23 5.66 -4.54 -0.21
N ILE A 24 4.38 -4.90 -0.33
CA ILE A 24 3.64 -5.60 0.74
C ILE A 24 3.81 -7.13 0.68
N THR A 25 4.33 -7.68 -0.43
CA THR A 25 4.59 -9.12 -0.57
C THR A 25 6.07 -9.51 -0.54
N ASP A 26 6.99 -8.56 -0.35
CA ASP A 26 8.43 -8.84 -0.33
C ASP A 26 8.86 -9.63 0.91
N SER A 27 9.00 -10.95 0.77
CA SER A 27 9.38 -11.86 1.86
C SER A 27 10.74 -11.58 2.50
N LYS A 28 11.58 -10.71 1.92
CA LYS A 28 12.95 -10.43 2.38
C LYS A 28 13.08 -9.22 3.30
N ARG A 29 12.00 -8.48 3.60
CA ARG A 29 12.07 -7.32 4.50
C ARG A 29 12.70 -7.67 5.85
N THR A 30 13.69 -6.88 6.24
CA THR A 30 14.42 -7.03 7.50
C THR A 30 13.77 -6.23 8.62
N ARG A 31 14.16 -6.50 9.88
CA ARG A 31 13.68 -5.71 11.03
C ARG A 31 14.06 -4.23 10.94
N ILE A 32 15.18 -3.91 10.30
CA ILE A 32 15.64 -2.53 10.11
C ILE A 32 14.70 -1.82 9.12
N ASP A 33 14.31 -2.49 8.03
CA ASP A 33 13.37 -1.94 7.05
C ASP A 33 12.02 -1.63 7.69
N LEU A 34 11.52 -2.54 8.52
CA LEU A 34 10.27 -2.35 9.27
C LEU A 34 10.36 -1.17 10.24
N TYR A 35 11.48 -1.02 10.95
CA TYR A 35 11.68 0.11 11.85
C TYR A 35 11.70 1.43 11.07
N ASN A 36 12.49 1.51 10.00
CA ASN A 36 12.59 2.71 9.18
C ASN A 36 11.24 3.13 8.59
N ALA A 37 10.44 2.16 8.14
CA ALA A 37 9.12 2.41 7.57
C ALA A 37 8.03 2.76 8.59
N THR A 38 8.24 2.46 9.89
CA THR A 38 7.24 2.73 10.95
C THR A 38 7.60 3.92 11.83
N ASN A 39 8.85 3.99 12.26
CA ASN A 39 9.37 4.92 13.26
C ASN A 39 10.59 5.73 12.78
N GLY A 40 11.09 5.46 11.57
CA GLY A 40 12.17 6.24 10.98
C GLY A 40 11.76 7.70 10.73
N ILE A 41 12.75 8.58 10.58
CA ILE A 41 12.54 10.01 10.32
C ILE A 41 11.74 10.29 9.03
N HIS A 42 11.75 9.34 8.09
CA HIS A 42 11.01 9.41 6.83
C HIS A 42 9.76 8.52 6.82
N ALA A 43 9.34 7.99 7.97
CA ALA A 43 8.15 7.16 8.06
C ALA A 43 6.89 8.01 7.78
N THR A 44 6.12 7.59 6.77
CA THR A 44 4.86 8.21 6.40
C THR A 44 3.69 7.29 6.75
N ARG A 45 2.46 7.76 6.53
CA ARG A 45 1.26 6.92 6.65
C ARG A 45 1.35 5.73 5.68
N GLU A 46 1.80 5.99 4.46
CA GLU A 46 1.94 4.99 3.40
C GLU A 46 2.91 3.90 3.81
N THR A 47 4.12 4.26 4.26
CA THR A 47 5.12 3.27 4.68
C THR A 47 4.65 2.44 5.87
N ARG A 48 3.87 3.04 6.79
CA ARG A 48 3.23 2.31 7.90
C ARG A 48 2.15 1.34 7.41
N MET A 49 1.32 1.75 6.44
CA MET A 49 0.30 0.88 5.84
C MET A 49 0.93 -0.28 5.05
N GLU A 50 2.05 -0.03 4.37
CA GLU A 50 2.83 -1.11 3.74
C GLU A 50 3.31 -2.12 4.77
N VAL A 51 3.86 -1.66 5.90
CA VAL A 51 4.36 -2.55 6.96
C VAL A 51 3.24 -3.37 7.58
N VAL A 52 2.09 -2.77 7.90
CA VAL A 52 0.94 -3.50 8.45
C VAL A 52 0.47 -4.58 7.46
N SER A 53 0.39 -4.23 6.18
CA SER A 53 -0.01 -5.18 5.13
C SER A 53 0.97 -6.33 5.00
N TRP A 54 2.26 -6.00 5.00
CA TRP A 54 3.33 -6.98 4.92
C TRP A 54 3.33 -7.93 6.10
N ILE A 55 3.11 -7.44 7.33
CA ILE A 55 3.01 -8.29 8.51
C ILE A 55 1.82 -9.25 8.38
N ALA A 56 0.65 -8.73 7.99
CA ALA A 56 -0.54 -9.56 7.81
C ALA A 56 -0.28 -10.69 6.79
N ILE A 57 0.26 -10.37 5.62
CA ILE A 57 0.49 -11.32 4.52
C ILE A 57 1.67 -12.25 4.83
N CYS A 58 2.85 -11.70 5.08
CA CYS A 58 4.09 -12.46 5.12
C CYS A 58 4.43 -13.06 6.49
N LYS A 59 3.81 -12.60 7.59
CA LYS A 59 4.04 -13.17 8.93
C LYS A 59 2.87 -14.01 9.44
N PHE A 60 1.65 -13.61 9.11
CA PHE A 60 0.45 -14.27 9.62
C PHE A 60 -0.36 -14.99 8.54
N ASP A 61 0.12 -15.03 7.29
CA ASP A 61 -0.56 -15.69 6.16
C ASP A 61 -2.02 -15.23 5.98
N CYS A 62 -2.26 -13.95 6.26
CA CYS A 62 -3.58 -13.35 6.16
C CYS A 62 -3.85 -12.82 4.75
N LYS A 63 -5.13 -12.79 4.39
CA LYS A 63 -5.62 -12.10 3.19
C LYS A 63 -6.12 -10.72 3.56
N ILE A 64 -5.79 -9.74 2.73
CA ILE A 64 -6.29 -8.37 2.85
C ILE A 64 -7.29 -8.13 1.73
N GLU A 65 -8.51 -7.72 2.09
CA GLU A 65 -9.62 -7.60 1.17
C GLU A 65 -10.41 -6.30 1.41
N GLY A 66 -11.33 -6.00 0.49
CA GLY A 66 -12.30 -4.91 0.66
C GLY A 66 -11.71 -3.50 0.52
N GLY A 67 -12.16 -2.59 1.38
CA GLY A 67 -11.86 -1.15 1.29
C GLY A 67 -10.37 -0.85 1.31
N PHE A 68 -9.57 -1.60 2.07
CA PHE A 68 -8.12 -1.42 2.10
C PHE A 68 -7.48 -1.59 0.71
N VAL A 69 -7.83 -2.68 0.01
CA VAL A 69 -7.27 -2.95 -1.33
C VAL A 69 -7.74 -1.90 -2.32
N ARG A 70 -9.04 -1.58 -2.32
CA ARG A 70 -9.60 -0.59 -3.24
C ARG A 70 -8.99 0.80 -3.02
N ASP A 71 -8.88 1.24 -1.78
CA ASP A 71 -8.56 2.62 -1.47
C ASP A 71 -7.03 2.82 -1.42
N TRP A 72 -6.29 1.90 -0.79
CA TRP A 72 -4.85 2.08 -0.60
C TRP A 72 -4.01 1.40 -1.70
N VAL A 73 -4.26 0.11 -1.98
CA VAL A 73 -3.46 -0.63 -2.98
C VAL A 73 -3.77 -0.13 -4.39
N VAL A 74 -5.04 0.05 -4.73
CA VAL A 74 -5.47 0.46 -6.08
C VAL A 74 -5.60 1.98 -6.18
N GLY A 75 -6.34 2.60 -5.26
CA GLY A 75 -6.80 3.99 -5.38
C GLY A 75 -5.80 5.09 -4.99
N LYS A 76 -4.65 4.75 -4.39
CA LYS A 76 -3.68 5.73 -3.85
C LYS A 76 -4.32 6.76 -2.91
N TYR A 77 -5.37 6.39 -2.16
CA TYR A 77 -5.98 7.32 -1.21
C TYR A 77 -4.98 7.66 -0.11
N THR A 78 -4.43 8.87 -0.18
CA THR A 78 -3.56 9.50 0.82
C THR A 78 -4.33 10.43 1.75
N GLU A 79 -5.65 10.55 1.54
CA GLU A 79 -6.50 11.40 2.37
C GLU A 79 -6.39 10.99 3.84
N HIS A 80 -6.03 11.97 4.64
CA HIS A 80 -6.10 11.86 6.08
C HIS A 80 -7.58 11.95 6.45
N PRO A 81 -8.08 11.13 7.39
CA PRO A 81 -9.43 11.33 7.90
C PRO A 81 -9.53 12.78 8.38
N THR A 82 -10.31 13.58 7.67
CA THR A 82 -10.64 14.94 8.07
C THR A 82 -11.50 14.76 9.31
N ASN A 83 -11.00 15.13 10.49
CA ASN A 83 -11.79 15.08 11.72
C ASN A 83 -13.10 15.84 11.45
N PRO A 84 -14.29 15.21 11.48
CA PRO A 84 -15.55 15.91 11.30
C PRO A 84 -15.92 16.76 12.54
N SER A 85 -15.07 16.78 13.57
CA SER A 85 -15.31 17.44 14.85
C SER A 85 -14.56 18.77 14.95
N ILE A 86 -14.96 19.75 14.14
CA ILE A 86 -14.86 21.17 14.50
C ILE A 86 -16.24 21.76 14.23
N ASN A 87 -17.13 21.61 15.21
CA ASN A 87 -18.33 22.41 15.42
C ASN A 87 -18.84 22.04 16.84
N CYS A 88 -18.16 22.60 17.84
CA CYS A 88 -18.68 22.77 19.20
C CYS A 88 -18.62 24.27 19.51
#